data_AF-L9ZZR4-F1
#
_entry.id   AF-L9ZZR4-F1
#
_cell.length_a   1.000
_cell.length_b   1.000
_cell.length_c   1.000
_cell.angle_alpha   90.00
_cell.angle_beta   90.00
_cell.angle_gamma   90.00
#
_symmetry.space_group_name_H-M   'P 1'
#
loop_
_entity.id
_entity.type
_entity.pdbx_description
1 polymer ?
#
loop_
_entity_poly.entity_id
_entity_poly.type
_entity_poly.pdbx_seq_one_letter_code
_entity_poly.pdbx_strand_id
1 'polypeptide(L)' 'MKPVYFCARCGEELSRTVEECPHCGYCPKSIAWRTGVGALIFGGALTLVSPPVGLLGVFAGSLAICGSYLLSPAE' A
#
# COMPACT_ATOMS: atom_id res chain seq x y z
N MET A 1 -20.49 -17.22 -5.19
CA MET A 1 -20.80 -16.39 -4.00
C MET A 1 -19.83 -15.21 -4.01
N LYS A 2 -20.33 -13.96 -4.02
CA LYS A 2 -19.47 -12.76 -3.96
C LYS A 2 -18.98 -12.61 -2.52
N PRO A 3 -17.67 -12.54 -2.25
CA PRO A 3 -17.19 -12.34 -0.89
C PRO A 3 -17.50 -10.90 -0.47
N VAL A 4 -18.25 -10.79 0.63
CA VAL A 4 -18.55 -9.54 1.32
C VAL A 4 -17.32 -9.19 2.17
N TYR A 5 -16.81 -7.97 2.04
CA TYR A 5 -15.71 -7.48 2.86
C TYR A 5 -16.28 -6.63 3.99
N PHE A 6 -15.73 -6.75 5.18
CA PHE A 6 -16.12 -5.91 6.31
C PHE A 6 -15.00 -4.90 6.59
N CYS A 7 -15.37 -3.66 6.91
CA CYS A 7 -14.39 -2.68 7.33
C CYS A 7 -13.76 -3.10 8.66
N ALA A 8 -12.42 -3.21 8.72
CA ALA A 8 -11.71 -3.58 9.95
C ALA A 8 -11.88 -2.57 11.11
N ARG A 9 -12.42 -1.38 10.83
CA ARG A 9 -12.56 -0.29 11.80
C ARG A 9 -13.99 -0.10 12.31
N CYS A 10 -14.97 -0.08 11.42
CA CYS A 10 -16.39 0.08 11.80
C CYS A 10 -17.21 -1.20 11.72
N GLY A 11 -16.70 -2.27 11.12
CA GLY A 11 -17.42 -3.54 10.96
C GLY A 11 -18.51 -3.53 9.88
N GLU A 12 -18.68 -2.42 9.16
CA GLU A 12 -19.71 -2.26 8.12
C GLU A 12 -19.37 -3.08 6.86
N GLU A 13 -20.40 -3.55 6.15
CA GLU A 13 -20.27 -4.22 4.85
C GLU A 13 -19.75 -3.24 3.78
N LEU A 14 -18.67 -3.63 3.12
CA LEU A 14 -18.02 -2.89 2.05
C LEU A 14 -18.21 -3.63 0.72
N SER A 15 -18.61 -2.88 -0.29
CA SER A 15 -18.50 -3.32 -1.68
C SER A 15 -17.02 -3.37 -2.09
N ARG A 16 -16.63 -4.40 -2.86
CA ARG A 16 -15.25 -4.65 -3.33
C ARG A 16 -14.54 -3.45 -3.98
N THR A 17 -15.29 -2.47 -4.48
CA THR A 17 -14.79 -1.35 -5.30
C THR A 17 -14.50 -0.07 -4.52
N VAL A 18 -14.69 -0.08 -3.20
CA VAL A 18 -14.62 1.14 -2.38
C VAL A 18 -13.20 1.30 -1.83
N GLU A 19 -12.47 2.30 -2.34
CA GLU A 19 -11.12 2.67 -1.88
C GLU A 19 -11.10 3.33 -0.49
N GLU A 20 -12.25 3.81 -0.04
CA GLU A 20 -12.42 4.53 1.22
C GLU A 20 -13.78 4.19 1.82
N CYS A 21 -13.78 3.63 3.04
CA CYS A 21 -15.05 3.27 3.68
C CYS A 21 -15.97 4.50 3.80
N PRO A 22 -17.16 4.51 3.18
CA PRO A 22 -18.05 5.68 3.17
C PRO A 22 -18.61 6.01 4.56
N HIS A 23 -18.59 5.04 5.48
CA HIS A 23 -19.09 5.22 6.85
C HIS A 23 -18.06 5.84 7.79
N CYS A 24 -16.79 5.46 7.68
CA CYS A 24 -15.76 5.88 8.64
C CYS A 24 -14.56 6.63 8.03
N GLY A 25 -14.52 6.82 6.71
CA GLY A 25 -13.42 7.45 6.00
C GLY A 25 -12.09 6.66 6.08
N TYR A 26 -12.15 5.40 6.51
CA TYR A 26 -10.94 4.58 6.58
C TYR A 26 -10.60 4.08 5.18
N CYS A 27 -9.53 4.62 4.58
CA CYS A 27 -8.94 4.09 3.36
C CYS A 27 -8.05 2.89 3.67
N PRO A 28 -8.40 1.66 3.26
CA PRO A 28 -7.50 0.52 3.32
C PRO A 28 -6.46 0.54 2.18
N LYS A 29 -6.10 1.70 1.60
CA LYS A 29 -4.88 1.78 0.76
C LYS A 29 -3.75 1.26 1.62
N SER A 30 -3.31 0.06 1.27
CA SER A 30 -2.64 -0.85 2.19
C SER A 30 -1.46 -0.14 2.84
N ILE A 31 -1.26 -0.38 4.13
CA ILE A 31 -0.05 0.08 4.84
C ILE A 31 1.22 -0.23 4.01
N ALA A 32 1.20 -1.32 3.24
CA ALA A 32 2.22 -1.72 2.27
C ALA A 32 2.48 -0.69 1.14
N TRP A 33 1.46 -0.04 0.58
CA TRP A 33 1.65 1.03 -0.41
C TRP A 33 2.30 2.26 0.23
N ARG A 34 1.85 2.66 1.42
CA ARG A 34 2.43 3.81 2.15
C ARG A 34 3.89 3.58 2.53
N THR A 35 4.22 2.39 3.03
CA THR A 35 5.60 2.02 3.36
C THR A 35 6.46 1.90 2.10
N GLY A 36 5.90 1.38 1.00
CA GLY A 36 6.57 1.29 -0.29
C GLY A 36 6.93 2.66 -0.87
N VAL A 37 5.99 3.62 -0.87
CA VAL A 37 6.25 5.00 -1.31
C VAL A 37 7.29 5.69 -0.40
N GLY A 38 7.18 5.50 0.92
CA GLY A 38 8.17 6.02 1.86
C GLY A 38 9.59 5.49 1.59
N ALA A 39 9.72 4.19 1.34
CA ALA A 39 10.98 3.55 1.01
C ALA A 39 11.56 4.01 -0.34
N LEU A 40 10.72 4.30 -1.35
CA LEU A 40 11.17 4.90 -2.61
C LEU A 40 11.75 6.30 -2.42
N ILE A 41 11.05 7.16 -1.67
CA ILE A 41 11.49 8.55 -1.47
C ILE A 41 12.79 8.59 -0.65
N PHE A 42 12.84 7.87 0.47
CA PHE A 42 14.04 7.80 1.31
C PHE A 42 15.18 7.06 0.62
N GLY A 43 14.89 5.94 -0.04
CA GLY A 43 15.88 5.19 -0.81
C GLY A 43 16.48 6.03 -1.93
N GLY A 44 15.64 6.76 -2.67
CA GLY A 44 16.07 7.65 -3.75
C GLY A 44 16.91 8.82 -3.26
N ALA A 45 16.64 9.37 -2.06
CA ALA A 45 17.50 10.37 -1.45
C ALA A 45 18.84 9.77 -0.99
N LEU A 46 18.82 8.56 -0.41
CA LEU A 46 20.02 7.89 0.10
C LEU A 46 20.99 7.43 -0.99
N THR A 47 20.57 7.26 -2.24
CA THR A 47 21.49 6.90 -3.34
C THR A 47 22.54 7.98 -3.59
N LEU A 48 22.24 9.25 -3.28
CA LEU A 48 23.16 10.38 -3.44
C LEU A 48 24.30 10.36 -2.42
N VAL A 49 24.05 9.85 -1.21
CA VAL A 49 25.03 9.82 -0.12
C VAL A 49 25.71 8.45 -0.04
N SER A 50 24.97 7.38 -0.26
CA SER A 50 25.42 6.00 -0.15
C SER A 50 24.71 5.14 -1.19
N PRO A 51 25.27 5.07 -2.42
CA PRO A 51 24.68 4.36 -3.55
C PRO A 51 24.19 2.94 -3.23
N PRO A 52 24.96 2.06 -2.53
CA PRO A 52 24.49 0.69 -2.26
C PRO A 52 23.30 0.63 -1.31
N VAL A 53 23.23 1.53 -0.31
CA VAL A 53 22.14 1.56 0.67
C VAL A 53 20.88 2.15 0.05
N GLY A 54 21.02 3.24 -0.72
CA GLY A 54 19.90 3.86 -1.42
C GLY A 54 19.24 2.92 -2.44
N LEU A 55 20.05 2.19 -3.23
CA LEU A 55 19.53 1.22 -4.21
C LEU A 55 18.71 0.11 -3.54
N LEU A 56 19.14 -0.37 -2.36
CA LEU A 56 18.37 -1.35 -1.59
C LEU A 56 17.03 -0.76 -1.13
N GLY A 57 16.99 0.49 -0.68
CA GLY A 57 15.76 1.18 -0.30
C GLY A 57 14.79 1.35 -1.47
N VAL A 58 15.30 1.76 -2.64
CA VAL A 58 14.50 1.90 -3.87
C VAL A 58 13.95 0.55 -4.33
N PHE A 59 14.77 -0.50 -4.27
CA PHE A 59 14.35 -1.85 -4.65
C PHE A 59 13.27 -2.39 -3.70
N ALA A 60 13.48 -2.27 -2.39
CA ALA A 60 12.50 -2.68 -1.39
C ALA A 60 11.18 -1.89 -1.51
N GLY A 61 11.26 -0.58 -1.75
CA GLY A 61 10.09 0.27 -1.99
C GLY A 61 9.31 -0.16 -3.24
N SER A 62 10.02 -0.43 -4.33
CA SER A 62 9.42 -0.93 -5.58
C SER A 62 8.70 -2.25 -5.38
N LEU A 63 9.33 -3.21 -4.68
CA LEU A 63 8.71 -4.50 -4.37
C LEU A 63 7.49 -4.36 -3.46
N ALA A 64 7.54 -3.50 -2.45
CA ALA A 64 6.41 -3.25 -1.57
C ALA A 64 5.22 -2.62 -2.32
N ILE A 65 5.48 -1.69 -3.24
CA ILE A 65 4.45 -1.09 -4.10
C ILE A 65 3.87 -2.14 -5.05
N CYS A 66 4.69 -2.89 -5.78
CA CYS A 66 4.22 -3.94 -6.68
C CYS A 66 3.44 -5.02 -5.93
N GLY A 67 3.94 -5.47 -4.78
CA GLY A 67 3.24 -6.40 -3.90
C GLY A 67 1.91 -5.85 -3.42
N SER A 68 1.85 -4.55 -3.09
CA SER A 68 0.59 -3.92 -2.70
C SER A 68 -0.46 -3.92 -3.81
N TYR A 69 -0.05 -3.82 -5.08
CA TYR A 69 -0.96 -3.96 -6.23
C TYR A 69 -1.40 -5.41 -6.46
N LEU A 70 -0.53 -6.39 -6.23
CA LEU A 70 -0.90 -7.82 -6.32
C LEU A 70 -1.86 -8.25 -5.20
N LEU A 71 -1.71 -7.67 -4.01
CA LEU A 71 -2.64 -7.89 -2.90
C LEU A 71 -3.90 -7.02 -2.99
N SER A 72 -3.89 -5.97 -3.82
CA SER A 72 -5.09 -5.21 -4.10
C SER A 72 -6.04 -6.12 -4.89
N PRO A 73 -7.29 -6.32 -4.45
CA PRO A 73 -8.22 -7.17 -5.17
C PRO A 73 -8.36 -6.63 -6.59
N ALA A 74 -7.95 -7.45 -7.57
CA ALA A 74 -8.18 -7.17 -8.97
C ALA A 74 -9.68 -6.90 -9.18
N GLU A 75 -9.94 -5.77 -9.83
CA GLU A 75 -11.23 -5.27 -10.36
C GLU A 75 -12.27 -6.34 -10.71
#